data_AF-A0A939XXE8-F1
#
_entry.id   AF-A0A939XXE8-F1
#
_cell.length_a   1.000
_cell.length_b   1.000
_cell.length_c   1.000
_cell.angle_alpha   90.00
_cell.angle_beta   90.00
_cell.angle_gamma   90.00
#
_symmetry.space_group_name_H-M   'P 1'
#
loop_
_entity.id
_entity.type
_entity.pdbx_description
1 polymer ?
#
loop_
_entity_poly.entity_id
_entity_poly.type
_entity_poly.pdbx_seq_one_letter_code
_entity_poly.pdbx_strand_id
1 'polypeptide(L)'
;MVKGKTICELLKKVRRQVAEANDIDYSPVECTHKGDCAGTCPACESERGYIESQLRRRQELGRPIKIIGLSMALFSNTLFAAEQELTKDTISISPLTFVEVMDDREPNGGKPLKDFVLVGQHAQFPGGETALHDFMKQHLRYPMIAVEAGIRGKVVVSFVINESGSVVYEKVERGVDPSLDQEILRVLRMMPKWTPAKQGNLNIREKFSLSVQFELTPELYQYRMTKMDGTVSISQPKDGRDDAPLKK
;
A
#
# COMPACT_ATOMS: atom_id res chain seq x y z
N MET A 1 -10.85 -14.24 41.03
CA MET A 1 -10.20 -13.96 39.72
C MET A 1 -9.67 -12.52 39.61
N VAL A 2 -8.39 -12.34 40.00
CA VAL A 2 -7.61 -11.08 40.09
C VAL A 2 -7.34 -10.35 38.75
N LYS A 3 -7.78 -10.88 37.61
CA LYS A 3 -7.32 -10.46 36.26
C LYS A 3 -7.71 -9.04 35.85
N GLY A 4 -8.95 -8.60 36.09
CA GLY A 4 -9.42 -7.28 35.66
C GLY A 4 -8.72 -6.11 36.36
N LYS A 5 -8.34 -6.29 37.64
CA LYS A 5 -7.65 -5.28 38.43
C LYS A 5 -6.23 -5.02 37.91
N THR A 6 -5.50 -6.08 37.58
CA THR A 6 -4.14 -5.97 37.01
C THR A 6 -4.13 -5.23 35.68
N ILE A 7 -5.14 -5.46 34.83
CA ILE A 7 -5.28 -4.75 33.55
C ILE A 7 -5.52 -3.25 33.77
N CYS A 8 -6.44 -2.91 34.70
CA CYS A 8 -6.72 -1.52 35.06
C CYS A 8 -5.46 -0.79 35.58
N GLU A 9 -4.69 -1.45 36.44
CA GLU A 9 -3.42 -0.91 36.96
C GLU A 9 -2.38 -0.69 35.87
N LEU A 10 -2.25 -1.63 34.92
CA LEU A 10 -1.35 -1.49 33.77
C LEU A 10 -1.76 -0.32 32.87
N LEU A 11 -3.04 -0.21 32.53
CA LEU A 11 -3.56 0.89 31.70
C LEU A 11 -3.34 2.25 32.36
N LYS A 12 -3.48 2.34 33.69
CA LYS A 12 -3.18 3.57 34.44
C LYS A 12 -1.70 3.95 34.36
N LYS A 13 -0.78 2.97 34.37
CA LYS A 13 0.66 3.21 34.18
C LYS A 13 0.97 3.74 32.78
N VAL A 14 0.38 3.14 31.74
CA VAL A 14 0.56 3.60 30.35
C VAL A 14 0.04 5.03 30.17
N ARG A 15 -1.16 5.33 30.67
CA ARG A 15 -1.72 6.70 30.61
C ARG A 15 -0.84 7.71 31.35
N ARG A 16 -0.26 7.33 32.49
CA ARG A 16 0.69 8.18 33.21
C ARG A 16 1.94 8.48 32.39
N GLN A 17 2.54 7.47 31.75
CA GLN A 17 3.70 7.68 30.87
C GLN A 17 3.38 8.63 29.71
N VAL A 18 2.21 8.47 29.07
CA VAL A 18 1.76 9.37 28.00
C VAL A 18 1.54 10.79 28.53
N ALA A 19 0.94 10.93 29.71
CA ALA A 19 0.68 12.23 30.32
C ALA A 19 1.98 12.96 30.69
N GLU A 20 2.91 12.28 31.36
CA GLU A 20 4.24 12.79 31.72
C GLU A 20 5.03 13.20 30.47
N ALA A 21 5.03 12.37 29.43
CA ALA A 21 5.71 12.70 28.17
C ALA A 21 5.17 13.98 27.52
N ASN A 22 3.88 14.25 27.67
CA ASN A 22 3.18 15.34 27.01
C ASN A 22 2.92 16.54 27.92
N ASP A 23 3.50 16.56 29.12
CA ASP A 23 3.31 17.63 30.11
C ASP A 23 1.81 17.83 30.42
N ILE A 24 1.06 16.73 30.51
CA ILE A 24 -0.37 16.69 30.84
C ILE A 24 -0.50 16.36 32.33
N ASP A 25 -1.24 17.20 33.06
CA ASP A 25 -1.61 16.90 34.45
C ASP A 25 -2.57 15.71 34.49
N TYR A 26 -2.14 14.60 35.09
CA TYR A 26 -2.89 13.36 35.17
C TYR A 26 -2.76 12.71 36.54
N SER A 27 -3.87 12.73 37.27
CA SER A 27 -4.02 12.09 38.56
C SER A 27 -5.14 11.04 38.51
N PRO A 28 -4.82 9.74 38.35
CA PRO A 28 -5.83 8.69 38.23
C PRO A 28 -6.57 8.45 39.54
N VAL A 29 -7.85 8.10 39.45
CA VAL A 29 -8.69 7.82 40.63
C VAL A 29 -8.35 6.43 41.17
N GLU A 30 -8.25 6.27 42.48
CA GLU A 30 -7.99 4.95 43.07
C GLU A 30 -9.16 3.98 42.86
N CYS A 31 -8.83 2.73 42.57
CA CYS A 31 -9.85 1.69 42.38
C CYS A 31 -10.32 1.18 43.76
N THR A 32 -11.58 1.47 44.12
CA THR A 32 -12.20 1.01 45.37
C THR A 32 -12.92 -0.34 45.24
N HIS A 33 -12.98 -0.90 44.01
CA HIS A 33 -13.65 -2.17 43.73
C HIS A 33 -12.96 -3.34 44.45
N LYS A 34 -13.75 -4.16 45.17
CA LYS A 34 -13.27 -5.33 45.89
C LYS A 34 -13.75 -6.60 45.19
N GLY A 35 -12.82 -7.48 44.84
CA GLY A 35 -13.10 -8.74 44.15
C GLY A 35 -12.94 -8.65 42.63
N ASP A 36 -13.62 -9.54 41.92
CA ASP A 36 -13.43 -9.75 40.50
C ASP A 36 -14.09 -8.61 39.70
N CYS A 37 -13.35 -8.07 38.73
CA CYS A 37 -13.79 -6.96 37.89
C CYS A 37 -13.93 -7.45 36.45
N ALA A 38 -15.09 -7.21 35.84
CA ALA A 38 -15.41 -7.65 34.48
C ALA A 38 -14.73 -6.83 33.37
N GLY A 39 -14.09 -5.70 33.69
CA GLY A 39 -13.43 -4.85 32.70
C GLY A 39 -13.42 -3.37 33.06
N THR A 40 -13.32 -2.51 32.04
CA THR A 40 -13.24 -1.04 32.18
C THR A 40 -14.49 -0.49 32.86
N CYS A 41 -14.31 0.36 33.89
CA CYS A 41 -15.40 1.04 34.59
C CYS A 41 -15.53 2.51 34.13
N PRO A 42 -16.61 3.23 34.51
CA PRO A 42 -16.81 4.62 34.11
C PRO A 42 -15.65 5.56 34.48
N ALA A 43 -14.97 5.33 35.61
CA ALA A 43 -13.78 6.10 35.99
C ALA A 43 -12.58 5.83 35.06
N CYS A 44 -12.41 4.58 34.60
CA CYS A 44 -11.35 4.24 33.65
C CYS A 44 -11.64 4.79 32.25
N GLU A 45 -12.91 4.93 31.88
CA GLU A 45 -13.34 5.53 30.60
C GLU A 45 -13.19 7.06 30.64
N SER A 46 -13.53 7.70 31.76
CA SER A 46 -13.34 9.15 31.93
C SER A 46 -11.85 9.52 31.97
N GLU A 47 -10.99 8.71 32.61
CA GLU A 47 -9.54 8.87 32.57
C GLU A 47 -8.99 8.79 31.13
N ARG A 48 -9.47 7.81 30.34
CA ARG A 48 -9.08 7.67 28.93
C ARG A 48 -9.52 8.88 28.13
N GLY A 49 -10.79 9.26 28.25
CA GLY A 49 -11.36 10.41 27.54
C GLY A 49 -10.67 11.73 27.90
N TYR A 50 -10.27 11.91 29.17
CA TYR A 50 -9.50 13.07 29.60
C TYR A 50 -8.15 13.15 28.87
N ILE A 51 -7.34 12.08 28.89
CA ILE A 51 -6.05 12.05 28.18
C ILE A 51 -6.23 12.27 26.67
N GLU A 52 -7.21 11.61 26.06
CA GLU A 52 -7.53 11.80 24.63
C GLU A 52 -7.89 13.26 24.31
N SER A 53 -8.68 13.91 25.15
CA SER A 53 -9.06 15.33 24.98
C SER A 53 -7.85 16.27 25.10
N GLN A 54 -6.94 16.01 26.04
CA GLN A 54 -5.74 16.82 26.23
C GLN A 54 -4.77 16.67 25.06
N LEU A 55 -4.59 15.45 24.56
CA LEU A 55 -3.75 15.17 23.39
C LEU A 55 -4.34 15.79 22.11
N ARG A 56 -5.66 15.68 21.91
CA ARG A 56 -6.37 16.32 20.80
C ARG A 56 -6.19 17.84 20.83
N ARG A 57 -6.35 18.46 22.01
CA ARG A 57 -6.12 19.90 22.17
C ARG A 57 -4.68 20.30 21.85
N ARG A 58 -3.69 19.46 22.18
CA ARG A 58 -2.29 19.71 21.79
C ARG A 58 -2.10 19.63 20.27
N GLN A 59 -2.74 18.66 19.60
CA GLN A 59 -2.72 18.57 18.12
C GLN A 59 -3.37 19.79 17.47
N GLU A 60 -4.53 20.24 17.95
CA GLU A 60 -5.23 21.43 17.46
C GLU A 60 -4.39 22.71 17.64
N LEU A 61 -3.59 22.77 18.71
CA LEU A 61 -2.64 23.84 18.98
C LEU A 61 -1.29 23.67 18.23
N GLY A 62 -1.18 22.69 17.32
CA GLY A 62 0.05 22.41 16.57
C GLY A 62 1.23 21.96 17.44
N ARG A 63 0.97 21.55 18.69
CA ARG A 63 2.00 21.08 19.61
C ARG A 63 2.27 19.60 19.35
N PRO A 64 3.53 19.18 19.20
CA PRO A 64 3.87 17.79 18.95
C PRO A 64 3.43 16.91 20.13
N ILE A 65 2.83 15.76 19.82
CA ILE A 65 2.59 14.70 20.80
C ILE A 65 3.85 13.84 20.90
N LYS A 66 4.41 13.73 22.11
CA LYS A 66 5.52 12.82 22.42
C LYS A 66 4.93 11.41 22.61
N ILE A 67 5.07 10.54 21.62
CA ILE A 67 4.70 9.13 21.70
C ILE A 67 5.94 8.34 22.11
N ILE A 68 5.94 7.76 23.31
CA ILE A 68 7.03 6.90 23.76
C ILE A 68 6.89 5.54 23.03
N GLY A 69 7.84 5.23 22.14
CA GLY A 69 7.95 3.92 21.48
C GLY A 69 7.75 3.89 19.96
N LEU A 70 7.47 5.02 19.30
CA LEU A 70 7.48 5.15 17.84
C LEU A 70 8.43 6.30 17.44
N SER A 71 9.36 6.03 16.52
CA SER A 71 10.53 6.87 16.23
C SER A 71 10.18 8.28 15.72
N MET A 72 10.92 9.28 16.19
CA MET A 72 10.78 10.72 15.88
C MET A 72 11.11 11.13 14.42
N ALA A 73 11.03 10.22 13.44
CA ALA A 73 11.46 10.50 12.06
C ALA A 73 10.35 10.95 11.10
N LEU A 74 9.07 10.97 11.54
CA LEU A 74 7.93 11.12 10.62
C LEU A 74 7.33 12.53 10.51
N PHE A 75 8.01 13.57 10.99
CA PHE A 75 7.57 14.95 10.79
C PHE A 75 8.52 15.67 9.82
N SER A 76 8.20 15.63 8.51
CA SER A 76 8.25 16.81 7.62
C SER A 76 8.15 16.48 6.10
N ASN A 77 8.20 15.22 5.64
CA ASN A 77 8.07 14.95 4.19
C ASN A 77 7.46 13.58 3.81
N THR A 78 6.85 12.86 4.76
CA THR A 78 6.60 11.42 4.64
C THR A 78 5.14 11.01 4.42
N LEU A 79 4.17 11.93 4.31
CA LEU A 79 2.77 11.52 4.21
C LEU A 79 2.48 10.65 2.96
N PHE A 80 3.13 10.95 1.83
CA PHE A 80 3.03 10.14 0.61
C PHE A 80 3.86 8.85 0.65
N ALA A 81 4.96 8.82 1.40
CA ALA A 81 5.83 7.65 1.48
C ALA A 81 5.22 6.56 2.38
N ALA A 82 4.57 6.95 3.49
CA ALA A 82 3.97 6.01 4.43
C ALA A 82 2.76 5.25 3.86
N GLU A 83 1.90 5.90 3.06
CA GLU A 83 0.80 5.23 2.36
C GLU A 83 1.32 4.23 1.31
N GLN A 84 2.45 4.54 0.68
CA GLN A 84 3.07 3.70 -0.34
C GLN A 84 3.83 2.49 0.22
N GLU A 85 4.27 2.51 1.47
CA GLU A 85 4.89 1.34 2.11
C GLU A 85 3.86 0.31 2.57
N LEU A 86 2.65 0.76 2.95
CA LEU A 86 1.58 -0.12 3.41
C LEU A 86 1.08 -1.10 2.34
N THR A 87 1.22 -0.75 1.05
CA THR A 87 0.71 -1.58 -0.06
C THR A 87 1.74 -2.54 -0.66
N LYS A 88 3.02 -2.50 -0.27
CA LYS A 88 4.04 -3.34 -0.94
C LYS A 88 3.86 -4.84 -0.72
N ASP A 89 3.34 -5.22 0.46
CA ASP A 89 3.11 -6.62 0.82
C ASP A 89 1.72 -7.14 0.39
N THR A 90 0.92 -6.27 -0.22
CA THR A 90 -0.46 -6.57 -0.65
C THR A 90 -0.56 -7.07 -2.09
N ILE A 91 0.55 -7.00 -2.82
CA ILE A 91 0.61 -7.34 -4.24
C ILE A 91 1.51 -8.55 -4.43
N SER A 92 0.95 -9.63 -4.96
CA SER A 92 1.69 -10.84 -5.29
C SER A 92 1.81 -10.98 -6.81
N ILE A 93 3.04 -11.11 -7.30
CA ILE A 93 3.34 -11.20 -8.73
C ILE A 93 3.70 -12.66 -9.03
N SER A 94 2.98 -13.26 -9.98
CA SER A 94 3.33 -14.60 -10.48
C SER A 94 4.55 -14.52 -11.40
N PRO A 95 5.37 -15.59 -11.48
CA PRO A 95 6.43 -15.67 -12.48
C PRO A 95 5.91 -15.39 -13.88
N LEU A 96 6.72 -14.72 -14.71
CA LEU A 96 6.35 -14.47 -16.10
C LEU A 96 6.23 -15.80 -16.83
N THR A 97 5.10 -15.97 -17.52
CA THR A 97 4.87 -17.13 -18.37
C THR A 97 5.14 -16.74 -19.82
N PHE A 98 6.04 -17.47 -20.46
CA PHE A 98 6.18 -17.45 -21.91
C PHE A 98 4.90 -18.00 -22.56
N VAL A 99 4.41 -17.32 -23.59
CA VAL A 99 3.20 -17.72 -24.32
C VAL A 99 3.57 -18.22 -25.70
N GLU A 100 4.16 -17.37 -26.54
CA GLU A 100 4.40 -17.64 -27.96
C GLU A 100 5.61 -16.84 -28.48
N VAL A 101 6.34 -17.41 -29.44
CA VAL A 101 7.33 -16.70 -30.25
C VAL A 101 6.73 -16.32 -31.60
N MET A 102 7.01 -15.10 -32.04
CA MET A 102 6.52 -14.56 -33.31
C MET A 102 7.74 -14.31 -34.23
N ASP A 103 7.73 -14.90 -35.44
CA ASP A 103 8.74 -14.63 -36.49
C ASP A 103 8.13 -13.72 -37.57
N ASP A 104 8.65 -12.51 -37.65
CA ASP A 104 8.21 -11.47 -38.59
C ASP A 104 8.65 -11.73 -40.05
N ARG A 105 9.49 -12.75 -40.30
CA ARG A 105 9.91 -13.12 -41.67
C ARG A 105 8.82 -13.82 -42.48
N GLU A 106 7.67 -14.14 -41.88
CA GLU A 106 6.51 -14.59 -42.64
C GLU A 106 5.73 -13.40 -43.24
N PRO A 107 5.44 -13.41 -44.56
CA PRO A 107 4.92 -12.24 -45.29
C PRO A 107 3.49 -11.80 -44.96
N ASN A 108 2.86 -12.35 -43.91
CA ASN A 108 1.46 -12.07 -43.50
C ASN A 108 1.33 -11.74 -42.00
N GLY A 109 2.31 -11.06 -41.39
CA GLY A 109 2.18 -10.59 -40.01
C GLY A 109 2.15 -11.75 -38.99
N GLY A 110 3.09 -12.69 -39.16
CA GLY A 110 3.50 -13.72 -38.19
C GLY A 110 2.37 -14.58 -37.63
N LYS A 111 2.13 -15.76 -38.22
CA LYS A 111 1.42 -16.80 -37.47
C LYS A 111 2.29 -17.20 -36.26
N PRO A 112 1.70 -17.43 -35.07
CA PRO A 112 2.47 -17.97 -33.96
C PRO A 112 3.10 -19.28 -34.41
N LEU A 113 4.38 -19.46 -34.13
CA LEU A 113 5.08 -20.71 -34.40
C LEU A 113 4.40 -21.80 -33.56
N LYS A 114 3.50 -22.56 -34.20
CA LYS A 114 2.64 -23.57 -33.56
C LYS A 114 3.38 -24.85 -33.16
N ASP A 115 4.60 -25.00 -33.67
CA ASP A 115 5.50 -26.06 -33.26
C ASP A 115 6.37 -25.51 -32.13
N PHE A 116 6.72 -26.33 -31.14
CA PHE A 116 7.66 -25.97 -30.07
C PHE A 116 9.02 -25.59 -30.69
N VAL A 117 9.14 -24.34 -31.14
CA VAL A 117 10.37 -23.80 -31.66
C VAL A 117 11.29 -23.69 -30.46
N LEU A 118 12.34 -24.51 -30.47
CA LEU A 118 13.44 -24.39 -29.54
C LEU A 118 14.06 -23.00 -29.78
N VAL A 119 13.62 -22.02 -29.00
CA VAL A 119 14.21 -20.68 -29.01
C VAL A 119 15.64 -20.86 -28.51
N GLY A 120 16.62 -20.34 -29.25
CA GLY A 120 18.01 -20.42 -28.83
C GLY A 120 18.26 -19.62 -27.55
N GLN A 121 17.59 -18.47 -27.42
CA GLN A 121 17.65 -17.63 -26.22
C GLN A 121 16.34 -16.85 -26.04
N HIS A 122 15.70 -16.96 -24.88
CA HIS A 122 14.54 -16.15 -24.51
C HIS A 122 14.92 -14.69 -24.20
N ALA A 123 13.96 -13.78 -24.33
CA ALA A 123 14.12 -12.40 -23.93
C ALA A 123 14.35 -12.31 -22.41
N GLN A 124 15.24 -11.42 -21.99
CA GLN A 124 15.63 -11.28 -20.59
C GLN A 124 15.55 -9.82 -20.13
N PHE A 125 14.92 -9.61 -18.98
CA PHE A 125 14.95 -8.34 -18.29
C PHE A 125 16.39 -8.00 -17.86
N PRO A 126 16.80 -6.72 -17.86
CA PRO A 126 18.12 -6.33 -17.38
C PRO A 126 18.35 -6.76 -15.92
N GLY A 127 19.32 -7.62 -15.68
CA GLY A 127 19.57 -8.20 -14.35
C GLY A 127 18.77 -9.47 -14.04
N GLY A 128 18.03 -10.01 -15.01
CA GLY A 128 17.32 -11.28 -14.90
C GLY A 128 15.98 -11.19 -14.17
N GLU A 129 15.44 -12.35 -13.81
CA GLU A 129 14.09 -12.48 -13.22
C GLU A 129 13.97 -11.81 -11.84
N THR A 130 15.00 -11.91 -11.00
CA THR A 130 15.02 -11.25 -9.69
C THR A 130 14.91 -9.73 -9.83
N ALA A 131 15.69 -9.14 -10.75
CA ALA A 131 15.65 -7.70 -10.99
C ALA A 131 14.29 -7.24 -11.56
N LEU A 132 13.65 -8.07 -12.39
CA LEU A 132 12.28 -7.81 -12.84
C LEU A 132 11.32 -7.79 -11.66
N HIS A 133 11.36 -8.81 -10.82
CA HIS A 133 10.47 -8.90 -9.66
C HIS A 133 10.66 -7.71 -8.71
N ASP A 134 11.91 -7.30 -8.46
CA ASP A 134 12.22 -6.14 -7.62
C ASP A 134 11.76 -4.83 -8.27
N PHE A 135 11.95 -4.70 -9.59
CA PHE A 135 11.42 -3.58 -10.37
C PHE A 135 9.89 -3.48 -10.22
N MET A 136 9.19 -4.60 -10.38
CA MET A 136 7.74 -4.63 -10.23
C MET A 136 7.33 -4.25 -8.80
N LYS A 137 7.96 -4.81 -7.75
CA LYS A 137 7.70 -4.44 -6.35
C LYS A 137 7.94 -2.96 -6.06
N GLN A 138 8.93 -2.36 -6.69
CA GLN A 138 9.28 -0.96 -6.47
C GLN A 138 8.29 -0.01 -7.15
N HIS A 139 7.80 -0.37 -8.34
CA HIS A 139 7.03 0.54 -9.19
C HIS A 139 5.52 0.29 -9.14
N LEU A 140 5.08 -0.93 -8.86
CA LEU A 140 3.67 -1.31 -8.83
C LEU A 140 3.02 -0.90 -7.51
N ARG A 141 1.87 -0.24 -7.60
CA ARG A 141 1.11 0.27 -6.46
C ARG A 141 -0.30 -0.31 -6.45
N TYR A 142 -0.92 -0.34 -5.28
CA TYR A 142 -2.35 -0.64 -5.17
C TYR A 142 -3.09 0.70 -5.16
N PRO A 143 -3.84 1.05 -6.21
CA PRO A 143 -4.56 2.31 -6.27
C PRO A 143 -5.50 2.49 -5.06
N MET A 144 -5.40 3.63 -4.37
CA MET A 144 -6.21 3.89 -3.17
C MET A 144 -7.72 3.87 -3.46
N ILE A 145 -8.13 4.29 -4.65
CA ILE A 145 -9.51 4.18 -5.12
C ILE A 145 -10.02 2.72 -5.13
N ALA A 146 -9.16 1.76 -5.48
CA ALA A 146 -9.50 0.34 -5.44
C ALA A 146 -9.51 -0.19 -3.99
N VAL A 147 -8.58 0.27 -3.16
CA VAL A 147 -8.52 -0.07 -1.72
C VAL A 147 -9.79 0.39 -1.00
N GLU A 148 -10.18 1.65 -1.16
CA GLU A 148 -11.38 2.23 -0.53
C GLU A 148 -12.65 1.53 -1.00
N ALA A 149 -12.74 1.22 -2.30
CA ALA A 149 -13.83 0.44 -2.86
C ALA A 149 -13.82 -1.04 -2.42
N GLY A 150 -12.73 -1.53 -1.82
CA GLY A 150 -12.56 -2.93 -1.42
C GLY A 150 -12.35 -3.89 -2.59
N ILE A 151 -11.88 -3.38 -3.73
CA ILE A 151 -11.69 -4.11 -4.97
C ILE A 151 -10.38 -4.88 -4.90
N ARG A 152 -10.43 -6.20 -5.04
CA ARG A 152 -9.29 -7.12 -4.99
C ARG A 152 -9.40 -8.19 -6.07
N GLY A 153 -8.29 -8.83 -6.43
CA GLY A 153 -8.32 -9.95 -7.37
C GLY A 153 -7.09 -10.05 -8.25
N LYS A 154 -7.16 -11.02 -9.18
CA LYS A 154 -6.10 -11.37 -10.12
C LYS A 154 -6.29 -10.65 -11.45
N VAL A 155 -5.36 -9.78 -11.82
CA VAL A 155 -5.27 -9.19 -13.15
C VAL A 155 -4.24 -9.93 -13.98
N VAL A 156 -4.59 -10.26 -15.22
CA VAL A 156 -3.71 -10.93 -16.18
C VAL A 156 -3.56 -10.05 -17.41
N VAL A 157 -2.31 -9.75 -17.76
CA VAL A 157 -1.95 -8.95 -18.92
C VAL A 157 -0.99 -9.71 -19.81
N SER A 158 -1.05 -9.46 -21.11
CA SER A 158 -0.07 -9.92 -22.08
C SER A 158 0.66 -8.74 -22.71
N PHE A 159 1.91 -8.96 -23.10
CA PHE A 159 2.73 -7.98 -23.80
C PHE A 159 3.79 -8.69 -24.63
N VAL A 160 4.40 -7.96 -25.57
CA VAL A 160 5.42 -8.49 -26.47
C VAL A 160 6.74 -7.72 -26.25
N ILE A 161 7.84 -8.45 -26.14
CA ILE A 161 9.18 -7.87 -26.28
C ILE A 161 9.54 -7.91 -27.76
N ASN A 162 9.77 -6.74 -28.37
CA ASN A 162 10.15 -6.66 -29.77
C ASN A 162 11.66 -6.91 -29.98
N GLU A 163 12.10 -6.91 -31.24
CA GLU A 163 13.48 -7.17 -31.65
C GLU A 163 14.48 -6.11 -31.15
N SER A 164 13.98 -4.94 -30.74
CA SER A 164 14.76 -3.86 -30.12
C SER A 164 14.85 -3.98 -28.59
N GLY A 165 14.17 -4.96 -28.00
CA GLY A 165 14.07 -5.15 -26.55
C GLY A 165 13.01 -4.26 -25.88
N SER A 166 12.14 -3.60 -26.64
CA SER A 166 11.11 -2.72 -26.08
C SER A 166 9.80 -3.49 -25.85
N VAL A 167 9.09 -3.16 -24.76
CA VAL A 167 7.73 -3.66 -24.51
C VAL A 167 6.76 -2.99 -25.47
N VAL A 168 5.94 -3.78 -26.17
CA VAL A 168 4.92 -3.34 -27.11
C VAL A 168 3.67 -4.23 -27.01
N TYR A 169 2.57 -3.77 -27.59
CA TYR A 169 1.30 -4.50 -27.67
C TYR A 169 0.78 -4.96 -26.30
N GLU A 170 0.89 -4.13 -25.27
CA GLU A 170 0.32 -4.44 -23.95
C GLU A 170 -1.21 -4.54 -24.00
N LYS A 171 -1.76 -5.62 -23.44
CA LYS A 171 -3.19 -5.93 -23.44
C LYS A 171 -3.62 -6.55 -22.13
N VAL A 172 -4.78 -6.13 -21.63
CA VAL A 172 -5.45 -6.79 -20.50
C VAL A 172 -6.21 -8.01 -21.03
N GLU A 173 -5.82 -9.21 -20.60
CA GLU A 173 -6.49 -10.46 -20.97
C GLU A 173 -7.60 -10.81 -19.98
N ARG A 174 -7.37 -10.51 -18.69
CA ARG A 174 -8.38 -10.62 -17.63
C ARG A 174 -8.20 -9.45 -16.66
N GLY A 175 -9.13 -8.50 -16.71
CA GLY A 175 -9.20 -7.39 -15.78
C GLY A 175 -10.06 -7.72 -14.56
N VAL A 176 -9.88 -6.92 -13.52
CA VAL A 176 -10.75 -6.92 -12.33
C VAL A 176 -11.47 -5.58 -12.22
N ASP A 177 -10.69 -4.50 -12.30
CA ASP A 177 -11.18 -3.13 -12.29
C ASP A 177 -10.24 -2.24 -13.11
N PRO A 178 -10.76 -1.25 -13.86
CA PRO A 178 -9.93 -0.38 -14.69
C PRO A 178 -8.78 0.32 -13.95
N SER A 179 -8.93 0.62 -12.66
CA SER A 179 -7.86 1.25 -11.87
C SER A 179 -6.66 0.32 -11.67
N LEU A 180 -6.91 -0.98 -11.41
CA LEU A 180 -5.87 -2.00 -11.28
C LEU A 180 -5.21 -2.29 -12.63
N ASP A 181 -6.03 -2.38 -13.68
CA ASP A 181 -5.57 -2.63 -15.05
C ASP A 181 -4.63 -1.51 -15.53
N GLN A 182 -5.04 -0.24 -15.37
CA GLN A 182 -4.25 0.92 -15.77
C GLN A 182 -2.91 1.01 -15.05
N GLU A 183 -2.89 0.65 -13.76
CA GLU A 183 -1.68 0.68 -12.94
C GLU A 183 -0.66 -0.35 -13.41
N ILE A 184 -1.09 -1.55 -13.82
CA ILE A 184 -0.19 -2.55 -14.41
C ILE A 184 0.34 -2.07 -15.76
N LEU A 185 -0.53 -1.56 -16.64
CA LEU A 185 -0.12 -1.05 -17.95
C LEU A 185 0.89 0.10 -17.83
N ARG A 186 0.73 0.97 -16.82
CA ARG A 186 1.69 2.03 -16.50
C ARG A 186 3.07 1.46 -16.18
N VAL A 187 3.14 0.44 -15.33
CA VAL A 187 4.42 -0.18 -14.94
C VAL A 187 5.06 -0.91 -16.12
N LEU A 188 4.29 -1.61 -16.95
CA LEU A 188 4.81 -2.25 -18.17
C LEU A 188 5.50 -1.24 -19.10
N ARG A 189 4.90 -0.06 -19.29
CA ARG A 189 5.45 1.02 -20.13
C ARG A 189 6.72 1.66 -19.56
N MET A 190 6.96 1.51 -18.26
CA MET A 190 8.16 2.02 -17.59
C MET A 190 9.33 1.04 -17.61
N MET A 191 9.12 -0.19 -18.11
CA MET A 191 10.18 -1.18 -18.13
C MET A 191 11.38 -0.70 -18.97
N PRO A 192 12.61 -0.95 -18.50
CA PRO A 192 13.81 -0.70 -19.30
C PRO A 192 13.84 -1.59 -20.54
N LYS A 193 14.77 -1.31 -21.46
CA LYS A 193 14.99 -2.18 -22.62
C LYS A 193 15.50 -3.55 -22.18
N TRP A 194 14.83 -4.59 -22.65
CA TRP A 194 15.16 -5.99 -22.46
C TRP A 194 16.25 -6.43 -23.43
N THR A 195 16.94 -7.52 -23.10
CA THR A 195 17.64 -8.30 -24.11
C THR A 195 16.57 -9.05 -24.93
N PRO A 196 16.46 -8.84 -26.25
CA PRO A 196 15.46 -9.52 -27.06
C PRO A 196 15.75 -11.02 -27.18
N ALA A 197 14.71 -11.79 -27.48
CA ALA A 197 14.85 -13.21 -27.79
C ALA A 197 15.66 -13.39 -29.09
N LYS A 198 16.40 -14.50 -29.20
CA LYS A 198 17.20 -14.84 -30.37
C LYS A 198 16.92 -16.25 -30.87
N GLN A 199 16.81 -16.35 -32.20
CA GLN A 199 16.82 -17.61 -32.93
C GLN A 199 17.92 -17.57 -33.97
N GLY A 200 18.97 -18.37 -33.75
CA GLY A 200 20.20 -18.26 -34.52
C GLY A 200 20.84 -16.88 -34.33
N ASN A 201 21.03 -16.15 -35.42
CA ASN A 201 21.65 -14.81 -35.40
C ASN A 201 20.63 -13.66 -35.52
N LEU A 202 19.34 -13.96 -35.37
CA LEU A 202 18.26 -12.99 -35.56
C LEU A 202 17.51 -12.77 -34.25
N ASN A 203 17.23 -11.51 -33.96
CA ASN A 203 16.34 -11.13 -32.87
C ASN A 203 14.89 -11.39 -33.31
N ILE A 204 14.10 -11.97 -32.44
CA ILE A 204 12.70 -12.31 -32.67
C ILE A 204 11.82 -11.68 -31.60
N ARG A 205 10.52 -11.59 -31.87
CA ARG A 205 9.55 -11.10 -30.89
C ARG A 205 9.07 -12.24 -30.01
N GLU A 206 8.84 -11.91 -28.76
CA GLU A 206 8.40 -12.89 -27.78
C GLU A 206 7.25 -12.35 -26.93
N LYS A 207 6.16 -13.12 -26.85
CA LYS A 207 4.96 -12.78 -26.10
C LYS A 207 5.02 -13.37 -24.69
N PHE A 208 4.82 -12.51 -23.70
CA PHE A 208 4.75 -12.86 -22.30
C PHE A 208 3.34 -12.65 -21.75
N SER A 209 3.03 -13.38 -20.68
CA SER A 209 1.87 -13.16 -19.83
C SER A 209 2.35 -12.92 -18.40
N LEU A 210 1.87 -11.83 -17.81
CA LEU A 210 2.11 -11.43 -16.43
C LEU A 210 0.80 -11.51 -15.67
N SER A 211 0.86 -12.08 -14.48
CA SER A 211 -0.26 -12.10 -13.56
C SER A 211 0.09 -11.44 -12.24
N VAL A 212 -0.80 -10.55 -11.81
CA VAL A 212 -0.68 -9.78 -10.57
C VAL A 212 -1.94 -10.01 -9.73
N GLN A 213 -1.75 -10.41 -8.49
CA GLN A 213 -2.80 -10.54 -7.49
C GLN A 213 -2.76 -9.32 -6.56
N PHE A 214 -3.87 -8.62 -6.44
CA PHE A 214 -4.09 -7.58 -5.43
C PHE A 214 -4.91 -8.16 -4.28
N GLU A 215 -4.39 -8.08 -3.07
CA GLU A 215 -5.07 -8.52 -1.84
C GLU A 215 -5.16 -7.38 -0.84
N LEU A 216 -6.21 -7.33 -0.05
CA LEU A 216 -6.29 -6.38 1.07
C LEU A 216 -5.62 -7.01 2.29
N THR A 217 -4.60 -6.35 2.84
CA THR A 217 -4.05 -6.71 4.15
C THR A 217 -4.98 -6.25 5.28
N PRO A 218 -4.89 -6.84 6.48
CA PRO A 218 -5.66 -6.38 7.64
C PRO A 218 -5.56 -4.87 7.90
N GLU A 219 -4.40 -4.27 7.64
CA GLU A 219 -4.18 -2.83 7.80
C GLU A 219 -4.97 -2.01 6.78
N LEU A 220 -5.03 -2.46 5.52
CA LEU A 220 -5.86 -1.82 4.48
C LEU A 220 -7.35 -2.02 4.72
N TYR A 221 -7.76 -3.16 5.30
CA TYR A 221 -9.13 -3.35 5.78
C TYR A 221 -9.49 -2.33 6.86
N GLN A 222 -8.61 -2.13 7.84
CA GLN A 222 -8.82 -1.14 8.89
C GLN A 222 -8.90 0.28 8.33
N TYR A 223 -8.01 0.64 7.39
CA TYR A 223 -8.06 1.93 6.68
C TYR A 223 -9.43 2.13 5.99
N ARG A 224 -9.87 1.16 5.19
CA ARG A 224 -11.16 1.20 4.50
C ARG A 224 -12.34 1.37 5.48
N MET A 225 -12.36 0.62 6.58
CA MET A 225 -13.42 0.72 7.59
C MET A 225 -13.47 2.13 8.20
N THR A 226 -12.33 2.72 8.56
CA THR A 226 -12.28 4.09 9.09
C THR A 226 -12.79 5.15 8.12
N LYS A 227 -12.67 4.92 6.80
CA LYS A 227 -13.21 5.81 5.76
C LYS A 227 -14.72 5.64 5.55
N MET A 228 -15.24 4.42 5.65
CA MET A 228 -16.67 4.11 5.43
C MET A 228 -17.58 4.61 6.58
N ASP A 229 -17.11 4.55 7.82
CA ASP A 229 -17.89 4.95 9.00
C ASP A 229 -17.95 6.48 9.20
N GLY A 230 -17.60 7.29 8.19
CA GLY A 230 -17.61 8.76 8.24
C GLY A 230 -16.68 9.37 9.30
N THR A 231 -15.81 8.57 9.93
CA THR A 231 -14.94 9.01 11.01
C THR A 231 -13.53 9.28 10.48
N VAL A 232 -13.39 10.28 9.59
CA VAL A 232 -12.07 10.82 9.22
C VAL A 232 -11.80 12.07 10.02
N SER A 233 -11.14 11.92 11.17
CA SER A 233 -10.27 12.96 11.69
C SER A 233 -8.86 12.75 11.15
N ILE A 234 -8.67 13.06 9.87
CA ILE A 234 -7.37 13.43 9.30
C ILE A 234 -7.59 14.80 8.68
N SER A 235 -7.21 15.83 9.41
CA SER A 235 -7.20 17.22 8.95
C SER A 235 -6.30 17.35 7.72
N GLN A 236 -6.89 17.67 6.56
CA GLN A 236 -6.12 18.21 5.44
C GLN A 236 -5.95 19.72 5.59
N PRO A 237 -4.78 20.27 5.22
CA PRO A 237 -4.48 21.69 5.34
C PRO A 237 -5.15 22.46 4.21
N LYS A 238 -5.86 23.54 4.54
CA LYS A 238 -6.15 24.60 3.57
C LYS A 238 -5.57 25.91 4.04
N ASP A 239 -4.54 26.26 3.27
CA ASP A 239 -3.88 27.53 3.07
C ASP A 239 -4.84 28.72 3.13
N GLY A 240 -4.42 29.76 3.84
CA GLY A 240 -5.19 30.97 4.09
C GLY A 240 -5.14 31.92 2.89
N ARG A 241 -6.31 32.38 2.48
CA ARG A 241 -6.46 33.71 1.87
C ARG A 241 -7.90 34.19 2.04
N ASP A 242 -8.04 35.13 2.97
CA ASP A 242 -8.82 36.37 2.93
C ASP A 242 -10.28 36.34 2.48
N ASP A 243 -11.21 36.67 3.38
CA ASP A 243 -11.74 38.04 3.47
C ASP A 243 -12.88 38.15 4.51
N ALA A 244 -12.77 39.19 5.35
CA ALA A 244 -13.75 39.57 6.36
C ALA A 244 -15.02 40.19 5.75
N PRO A 245 -16.08 40.39 6.57
CA PRO A 245 -16.67 41.72 6.55
C PRO A 245 -16.91 42.32 7.94
N LEU A 246 -16.34 43.53 8.07
CA LEU A 246 -16.90 44.76 8.63
C LEU A 246 -17.57 44.74 10.02
N LYS A 247 -16.85 45.39 10.93
CA LYS A 247 -17.34 46.05 12.14
C LYS A 247 -18.59 46.90 11.88
N LYS A 248 -19.48 46.93 12.87
CA LYS A 248 -20.14 48.15 13.33
C LYS A 248 -19.89 48.30 14.81
#